data_AF-A0A7C3YEA7-F1
#
_entry.id   AF-A0A7C3YEA7-F1
#
_cell.length_a   1.000
_cell.length_b   1.000
_cell.length_c   1.000
_cell.angle_alpha   90.00
_cell.angle_beta   90.00
_cell.angle_gamma   90.00
#
_symmetry.space_group_name_H-M   'P 1'
#
loop_
_entity.id
_entity.type
_entity.pdbx_description
1 polymer ?
#
loop_
_entity_poly.entity_id
_entity_poly.type
_entity_poly.pdbx_seq_one_letter_code
_entity_poly.pdbx_strand_id
1 'polypeptide(L)' 'LAALLERDRRDSGRAVAPLRQAPDAVVVDTSEMSFDEVVETVLGLVRERMTA' A
#
# COMPACT_ATOMS: atom_id res chain seq x y z
N LEU A 1 -13.84 13.30 4.69
CA LEU A 1 -12.37 13.41 4.61
C LEU A 1 -11.70 13.57 5.97
N ALA A 2 -12.16 14.47 6.86
CA ALA A 2 -11.54 14.72 8.17
C ALA A 2 -11.30 13.46 9.03
N ALA A 3 -12.27 12.53 9.08
CA ALA A 3 -12.12 11.28 9.83
C ALA A 3 -11.03 10.34 9.26
N LEU A 4 -10.85 10.33 7.93
CA LEU A 4 -9.83 9.53 7.26
C LEU A 4 -8.43 10.10 7.58
N LEU A 5 -8.27 11.42 7.43
CA LEU A 5 -7.01 12.11 7.72
C LEU A 5 -6.58 11.95 9.18
N GLU A 6 -7.52 12.04 10.13
CA GLU A 6 -7.21 11.84 11.54
C GLU A 6 -6.81 10.39 11.85
N ARG A 7 -7.41 9.40 11.16
CA ARG A 7 -6.96 8.01 11.25
C ARG A 7 -5.54 7.86 10.71
N ASP A 8 -5.26 8.38 9.53
CA ASP A 8 -3.95 8.22 8.89
C ASP A 8 -2.84 8.90 9.70
N ARG A 9 -3.12 10.07 10.29
CA ARG A 9 -2.22 10.76 11.23
C ARG A 9 -1.95 9.91 12.47
N ARG A 10 -3.00 9.34 13.08
CA ARG A 10 -2.88 8.49 14.26
C ARG A 10 -2.06 7.23 13.94
N ASP A 11 -2.31 6.62 12.79
CA ASP A 11 -1.71 5.36 12.37
C ASP A 11 -0.22 5.52 12.05
N SER A 12 0.15 6.62 11.38
CA SER A 12 1.54 6.97 11.10
C SER A 12 2.32 7.37 12.36
N GLY A 13 1.62 7.90 13.39
CA GLY A 13 2.22 8.38 14.63
C GLY A 13 2.32 7.37 15.78
N ARG A 14 1.89 6.11 15.59
CA ARG A 14 1.91 5.12 16.69
C ARG A 14 3.34 4.78 17.11
N ALA A 15 3.59 4.68 18.42
CA ALA A 15 4.91 4.31 18.95
C ALA A 15 5.32 2.87 18.62
N VAL A 16 4.36 1.97 18.47
CA VAL A 16 4.56 0.56 18.11
C VAL A 16 3.92 0.30 16.75
N ALA A 17 4.68 -0.32 15.84
CA ALA A 17 4.26 -0.64 14.48
C ALA A 17 3.55 0.53 13.75
N PRO A 18 4.22 1.69 13.58
CA PRO A 18 3.64 2.82 12.85
C PRO A 18 3.35 2.43 11.39
N LEU A 19 2.30 3.02 10.81
CA LEU A 19 2.04 2.92 9.38
C LEU A 19 3.15 3.64 8.61
N ARG A 20 4.04 2.88 7.97
CA ARG A 20 5.12 3.40 7.13
C ARG A 20 5.46 2.40 6.03
N GLN A 21 5.91 2.91 4.89
CA GLN A 21 6.42 2.08 3.81
C GLN A 21 7.71 1.35 4.25
N ALA A 22 7.83 0.07 3.90
CA ALA A 22 9.08 -0.68 4.08
C ALA A 22 10.11 -0.30 2.99
N PRO A 23 11.43 -0.43 3.25
CA PRO A 23 12.47 -0.03 2.28
C PRO A 23 12.37 -0.72 0.91
N ASP A 24 11.85 -1.93 0.86
CA ASP A 24 11.68 -2.78 -0.32
C ASP A 24 10.23 -2.81 -0.85
N ALA A 25 9.32 -2.09 -0.19
CA ALA A 25 7.92 -2.06 -0.60
C ALA A 25 7.74 -1.24 -1.88
N VAL A 26 6.95 -1.78 -2.81
CA VAL A 26 6.51 -1.07 -4.02
C VAL A 26 5.19 -0.37 -3.71
N VAL A 27 5.10 0.93 -4.01
CA VAL A 27 3.83 1.68 -3.89
C VAL A 27 2.98 1.39 -5.11
N VAL A 28 1.72 0.98 -4.87
CA VAL A 28 0.70 0.85 -5.90
C VAL A 28 -0.40 1.86 -5.57
N ASP A 29 -0.49 2.93 -6.35
CA ASP A 29 -1.59 3.91 -6.23
C ASP A 29 -2.79 3.42 -7.03
N THR A 30 -3.87 3.12 -6.32
CA THR A 30 -5.09 2.56 -6.89
C THR A 30 -6.21 3.59 -7.08
N SER A 31 -5.90 4.88 -6.96
CA SER A 31 -6.91 5.96 -6.95
C SER A 31 -7.79 5.99 -8.21
N GLU A 32 -7.24 5.57 -9.35
CA GLU A 32 -7.93 5.55 -10.65
C GLU A 32 -8.06 4.13 -11.25
N MET A 33 -7.86 3.09 -10.44
CA MET A 33 -7.88 1.71 -10.89
C MET A 33 -9.19 1.01 -10.50
N SER A 34 -9.68 0.15 -11.38
CA SER A 34 -10.68 -0.87 -11.05
C SER A 34 -10.08 -1.96 -10.18
N PHE A 35 -10.95 -2.72 -9.49
CA PHE A 35 -10.50 -3.83 -8.64
C PHE A 35 -9.66 -4.86 -9.40
N ASP A 36 -10.09 -5.24 -10.61
CA ASP A 36 -9.39 -6.25 -11.42
C ASP A 36 -8.00 -5.76 -11.84
N GLU A 37 -7.85 -4.47 -12.19
CA GLU A 37 -6.55 -3.88 -12.50
C GLU A 37 -5.61 -3.90 -11.30
N VAL A 38 -6.12 -3.65 -10.09
CA VAL A 38 -5.32 -3.73 -8.85
C VAL A 38 -4.83 -5.15 -8.63
N VAL A 39 -5.72 -6.14 -8.77
CA VAL A 39 -5.37 -7.55 -8.58
C VAL A 39 -4.29 -7.98 -9.57
N GLU A 40 -4.45 -7.69 -10.85
CA GLU A 40 -3.46 -8.06 -11.88
C GLU A 40 -2.11 -7.37 -11.64
N THR A 41 -2.12 -6.09 -11.23
CA THR A 41 -0.89 -5.36 -10.91
C THR A 41 -0.13 -6.01 -9.76
N VAL A 42 -0.81 -6.35 -8.67
CA VAL A 42 -0.19 -7.00 -7.51
C VAL A 42 0.33 -8.40 -7.87
N LEU A 43 -0.45 -9.20 -8.62
CA LEU A 43 -0.02 -10.53 -9.05
C LEU A 43 1.20 -10.48 -9.98
N GLY A 44 1.29 -9.46 -10.86
CA GLY A 44 2.46 -9.22 -11.69
C GLY A 44 3.73 -9.00 -10.86
N LEU A 45 3.69 -8.06 -9.90
CA LEU A 45 4.81 -7.76 -9.00
C LEU A 45 5.27 -8.97 -8.19
N VAL A 46 4.33 -9.82 -7.74
CA VAL A 46 4.66 -11.06 -7.03
C VAL A 46 5.38 -12.03 -7.94
N ARG A 47 4.87 -12.27 -9.15
CA ARG A 47 5.49 -13.19 -10.12
C ARG A 47 6.92 -12.76 -10.44
N GLU A 48 7.14 -11.48 -10.75
CA GLU A 48 8.47 -10.94 -11.04
C GLU A 48 9.48 -11.26 -9.94
N ARG A 49 9.09 -11.10 -8.68
CA ARG A 49 9.94 -11.38 -7.52
C ARG A 49 10.15 -12.85 -7.21
N MET A 50 9.22 -13.72 -7.59
CA MET A 50 9.34 -15.17 -7.37
C MET A 50 10.21 -15.86 -8.42
N THR A 51 10.38 -15.25 -9.60
CA THR A 51 11.28 -15.76 -10.66
C THR A 51 12.72 -15.26 -10.57
N ALA A 52 13.00 -14.27 -9.72
CA ALA A 52 14.35 -13.75 -9.45
C ALA A 52 15.04 -14.53 -8.31
#